data_AF-A0A832WUI6-F1
#
_entry.id   AF-A0A832WUI6-F1
#
_cell.length_a   1.000
_cell.length_b   1.000
_cell.length_c   1.000
_cell.angle_alpha   90.00
_cell.angle_beta   90.00
_cell.angle_gamma   90.00
#
_symmetry.space_group_name_H-M   'P 1'
#
loop_
_entity.id
_entity.type
_entity.pdbx_description
1 polymer ?
#
loop_
_entity_poly.entity_id
_entity_poly.type
_entity_poly.pdbx_seq_one_letter_code
_entity_poly.pdbx_strand_id
1 'polypeptide(L)'
;MNVLTTLLPLQEGEARVAGFDVAKTPARVRESIGIVFQEVTLDRDMTCWEILEFHGCLYRMPHGERRRRIEELLAVVELDGKRDTLTKHLSGGMKRRLEIARGLMTRPRVLFLDEPTIGLDPQTRRRMWDYIEAVNEEGTTIFLTTHYMDEADQLSDRISIIDHGEIIATGTGWELKNRLGEDVIYMETSENGRAKEILGAMEEVTEVKEKTNGFVALVNQDGTRLLPKIMDELRGHGVRILTVNLKKPSMDDVFVHFTGRELREERAERPSAAHSRATRR
;
A
#
# COMPACT_ATOMS: atom_id res chain seq x y z
N MET A 1 -8.17 -13.08 -1.34
CA MET A 1 -9.22 -12.29 -0.66
C MET A 1 -10.59 -12.97 -0.67
N ASN A 2 -11.14 -13.35 -1.83
CA ASN A 2 -12.52 -13.87 -1.96
C ASN A 2 -12.91 -15.05 -1.04
N VAL A 3 -11.95 -15.94 -0.72
CA VAL A 3 -12.17 -17.01 0.27
C VAL A 3 -12.41 -16.41 1.66
N LEU A 4 -11.57 -15.47 2.11
CA LEU A 4 -11.68 -14.82 3.42
C LEU A 4 -12.99 -14.04 3.60
N THR A 5 -13.54 -13.51 2.50
CA THR A 5 -14.79 -12.76 2.50
C THR A 5 -16.03 -13.62 2.21
N THR A 6 -15.89 -14.95 2.16
CA THR A 6 -16.97 -15.94 1.91
C THR A 6 -17.58 -15.92 0.51
N LEU A 7 -16.95 -15.23 -0.45
CA LEU A 7 -17.41 -15.18 -1.85
C LEU A 7 -17.01 -16.43 -2.64
N LEU A 8 -15.94 -17.09 -2.21
CA LEU A 8 -15.54 -18.40 -2.71
C LEU A 8 -15.44 -19.40 -1.56
N PRO A 9 -15.84 -20.67 -1.77
CA PRO A 9 -15.66 -21.72 -0.77
C PRO A 9 -14.16 -21.97 -0.54
N LEU A 10 -13.82 -22.29 0.70
CA LEU A 10 -12.49 -22.77 1.06
C LEU A 10 -12.26 -24.14 0.41
N GLN A 11 -11.17 -24.28 -0.34
CA GLN A 11 -10.81 -25.54 -0.99
C GLN A 11 -10.11 -26.48 0.00
N GLU A 12 -9.05 -26.00 0.64
CA GLU A 12 -8.23 -26.74 1.61
C GLU A 12 -7.78 -25.83 2.76
N GLY A 13 -7.38 -26.44 3.87
CA GLY A 13 -6.88 -25.73 5.06
C GLY A 13 -7.98 -25.18 5.96
N GLU A 14 -7.62 -24.17 6.76
CA GLU A 14 -8.51 -23.49 7.69
C GLU A 14 -8.33 -21.96 7.60
N ALA A 15 -9.43 -21.22 7.70
CA ALA A 15 -9.41 -19.76 7.75
C ALA A 15 -10.39 -19.24 8.79
N ARG A 16 -9.96 -18.25 9.57
CA ARG A 16 -10.79 -17.56 10.56
C ARG A 16 -10.70 -16.06 10.39
N VAL A 17 -11.84 -15.38 10.42
CA VAL A 17 -11.95 -13.91 10.33
C VAL A 17 -12.79 -13.42 11.49
N ALA A 18 -12.28 -12.41 12.21
CA ALA A 18 -12.94 -11.86 13.42
C ALA A 18 -13.28 -12.92 14.49
N GLY A 19 -12.57 -14.05 14.51
CA GLY A 19 -12.81 -15.20 15.40
C GLY A 19 -13.78 -16.26 14.86
N PHE A 20 -14.38 -16.05 13.69
CA PHE A 20 -15.33 -16.96 13.05
C PHE A 20 -14.67 -17.81 11.96
N ASP A 21 -15.03 -19.08 11.90
CA ASP A 21 -14.58 -20.01 10.86
C ASP A 21 -15.31 -19.69 9.55
N VAL A 22 -14.52 -19.46 8.49
CA VAL A 22 -15.00 -19.05 7.16
C VAL A 22 -15.89 -20.10 6.52
N ALA A 23 -15.60 -21.39 6.71
CA ALA A 23 -16.35 -22.50 6.13
C ALA A 23 -17.60 -22.84 6.97
N LYS A 24 -17.47 -22.83 8.30
CA LYS A 24 -18.56 -23.27 9.22
C LYS A 24 -19.56 -22.17 9.56
N THR A 25 -19.11 -20.92 9.61
CA THR A 25 -19.93 -19.77 10.08
C THR A 25 -19.86 -18.55 9.14
N PRO A 26 -20.11 -18.70 7.82
CA PRO A 26 -19.90 -17.62 6.86
C PRO A 26 -20.82 -16.41 7.08
N ALA A 27 -22.03 -16.60 7.63
CA ALA A 27 -22.93 -15.49 7.95
C ALA A 27 -22.34 -14.56 9.03
N ARG A 28 -21.75 -15.12 10.09
CA ARG A 28 -21.09 -14.34 11.16
C ARG A 28 -19.85 -13.62 10.66
N VAL A 29 -19.11 -14.23 9.72
CA VAL A 29 -18.01 -13.56 9.03
C VAL A 29 -18.53 -12.33 8.31
N ARG A 30 -19.56 -12.46 7.45
CA ARG A 30 -20.14 -11.33 6.70
C ARG A 30 -20.68 -10.20 7.58
N GLU A 31 -21.28 -10.53 8.73
CA GLU A 31 -21.74 -9.53 9.71
C GLU A 31 -20.58 -8.77 10.37
N SER A 32 -19.38 -9.36 10.41
CA SER A 32 -18.21 -8.80 11.08
C SER A 32 -17.24 -8.05 10.18
N ILE A 33 -17.47 -8.05 8.86
CA ILE A 33 -16.54 -7.49 7.87
C ILE A 33 -17.19 -6.41 7.00
N GLY A 34 -16.37 -5.46 6.56
CA GLY A 34 -16.67 -4.55 5.45
C GLY A 34 -15.86 -4.97 4.23
N ILE A 35 -16.40 -4.80 3.03
CA ILE A 35 -15.68 -5.15 1.79
C ILE A 35 -15.80 -4.00 0.78
N VAL A 36 -14.67 -3.65 0.19
CA VAL A 36 -14.55 -2.70 -0.92
C VAL A 36 -13.80 -3.39 -2.05
N PHE A 37 -14.51 -3.73 -3.12
CA PHE A 37 -13.97 -4.44 -4.30
C PHE A 37 -13.15 -3.53 -5.20
N GLN A 38 -12.33 -4.05 -6.11
CA GLN A 38 -11.62 -3.23 -7.09
C GLN A 38 -12.57 -2.44 -8.00
N GLU A 39 -13.65 -3.07 -8.48
CA GLU A 39 -14.68 -2.43 -9.29
C GLU A 39 -15.69 -1.64 -8.45
N VAL A 40 -16.15 -0.50 -9.00
CA VAL A 40 -17.16 0.33 -8.33
C VAL A 40 -18.53 -0.34 -8.40
N THR A 41 -19.12 -0.60 -7.23
CA THR A 41 -20.38 -1.33 -7.04
C THR A 41 -21.53 -0.43 -6.57
N LEU A 42 -21.44 0.87 -6.83
CA LEU A 42 -22.44 1.86 -6.43
C LEU A 42 -23.57 1.96 -7.46
N ASP A 43 -24.82 2.01 -6.96
CA ASP A 43 -25.97 2.32 -7.81
C ASP A 43 -25.87 3.76 -8.33
N ARG A 44 -25.94 3.91 -9.65
CA ARG A 44 -25.72 5.16 -10.39
C ARG A 44 -26.83 6.19 -10.20
N ASP A 45 -28.02 5.74 -9.83
CA ASP A 45 -29.22 6.56 -9.71
C ASP A 45 -29.62 6.84 -8.25
N MET A 46 -28.77 6.45 -7.29
CA MET A 46 -28.89 6.83 -5.88
C MET A 46 -27.93 7.97 -5.53
N THR A 47 -28.31 8.78 -4.55
CA THR A 47 -27.44 9.78 -3.92
C THR A 47 -26.45 9.16 -2.95
N CYS A 48 -25.41 9.91 -2.56
CA CYS A 48 -24.47 9.47 -1.51
C CYS A 48 -25.20 9.09 -0.22
N TRP A 49 -26.19 9.89 0.18
CA TRP A 49 -27.02 9.61 1.35
C TRP A 49 -27.82 8.31 1.20
N GLU A 50 -28.51 8.14 0.07
CA GLU A 50 -29.37 6.98 -0.18
C GLU A 50 -28.57 5.68 -0.24
N ILE A 51 -27.36 5.69 -0.81
CA ILE A 51 -26.47 4.53 -0.81
C ILE A 51 -26.19 4.04 0.61
N LEU A 52 -25.82 4.97 1.50
CA LEU A 52 -25.45 4.64 2.87
C LEU A 52 -26.69 4.25 3.70
N GLU A 53 -27.81 4.95 3.50
CA GLU A 53 -29.09 4.64 4.14
C GLU A 53 -29.60 3.25 3.74
N PHE A 54 -29.55 2.93 2.44
CA PHE A 54 -29.91 1.61 1.93
C PHE A 54 -29.03 0.52 2.53
N HIS A 55 -27.72 0.71 2.56
CA HIS A 55 -26.80 -0.24 3.19
C HIS A 55 -27.11 -0.45 4.67
N GLY A 56 -27.32 0.63 5.44
CA GLY A 56 -27.70 0.52 6.85
C GLY A 56 -29.04 -0.22 7.06
N CYS A 57 -30.00 -0.07 6.13
CA CYS A 57 -31.27 -0.79 6.17
C CYS A 57 -31.09 -2.30 5.93
N LEU A 58 -30.23 -2.69 4.98
CA LEU A 58 -29.90 -4.10 4.73
C LEU A 58 -29.35 -4.80 5.99
N TYR A 59 -28.55 -4.09 6.77
CA TYR A 59 -27.99 -4.57 8.04
C TYR A 59 -28.89 -4.29 9.25
N ARG A 60 -30.14 -3.86 9.04
CA ARG A 60 -31.15 -3.65 10.09
C ARG A 60 -30.71 -2.67 11.20
N MET A 61 -29.84 -1.72 10.87
CA MET A 61 -29.43 -0.69 11.82
C MET A 61 -30.63 0.19 12.21
N PRO A 62 -30.80 0.60 13.47
CA PRO A 62 -31.86 1.51 13.90
C PRO A 62 -31.81 2.86 13.17
N HIS A 63 -32.96 3.44 12.80
CA HIS A 63 -33.02 4.67 11.98
C HIS A 63 -32.22 5.84 12.56
N GLY A 64 -32.34 6.12 13.87
CA GLY A 64 -31.59 7.20 14.52
C GLY A 64 -30.07 6.98 14.48
N GLU A 65 -29.64 5.72 14.67
CA GLU A 65 -28.24 5.35 14.60
C GLU A 65 -27.71 5.46 13.16
N ARG A 66 -28.48 5.00 12.17
CA ARG A 66 -28.11 5.12 10.75
C ARG A 66 -27.87 6.56 10.37
N ARG A 67 -28.81 7.47 10.62
CA ARG A 67 -28.66 8.88 10.22
C ARG A 67 -27.40 9.50 10.81
N ARG A 68 -27.16 9.29 12.11
CA ARG A 68 -25.94 9.78 12.78
C ARG A 68 -24.69 9.19 12.13
N ARG A 69 -24.69 7.88 11.87
CA ARG A 69 -23.54 7.19 11.26
C ARG A 69 -23.27 7.65 9.83
N ILE A 70 -24.30 7.93 9.04
CA ILE A 70 -24.15 8.46 7.68
C ILE A 70 -23.51 9.85 7.72
N GLU A 71 -23.95 10.71 8.64
CA GLU A 71 -23.38 12.05 8.80
C GLU A 71 -21.92 12.00 9.24
N GLU A 72 -21.59 11.15 10.22
CA GLU A 72 -20.21 10.85 10.61
C GLU A 72 -19.39 10.43 9.38
N LEU A 73 -19.82 9.39 8.66
CA LEU A 73 -19.04 8.82 7.56
C LEU A 73 -18.87 9.79 6.39
N LEU A 74 -19.91 10.52 6.00
CA LEU A 74 -19.80 11.54 4.94
C LEU A 74 -18.79 12.63 5.30
N ALA A 75 -18.65 12.96 6.59
CA ALA A 75 -17.61 13.89 7.04
C ALA A 75 -16.22 13.29 6.98
N VAL A 76 -16.04 12.04 7.46
CA VAL A 76 -14.73 11.37 7.39
C VAL A 76 -14.28 11.22 5.93
N VAL A 77 -15.19 10.92 4.99
CA VAL A 77 -14.85 10.80 3.56
C VAL A 77 -14.86 12.12 2.77
N GLU A 78 -15.04 13.27 3.43
CA GLU A 78 -15.15 14.60 2.81
C GLU A 78 -16.18 14.67 1.66
N LEU A 79 -17.38 14.12 1.88
CA LEU A 79 -18.50 14.10 0.93
C LEU A 79 -19.78 14.73 1.51
N ASP A 80 -19.71 15.45 2.62
CA ASP A 80 -20.87 16.17 3.22
C ASP A 80 -21.51 17.12 2.21
N GLY A 81 -20.70 17.93 1.52
CA GLY A 81 -21.18 18.83 0.46
C GLY A 81 -21.73 18.12 -0.80
N LYS A 82 -21.67 16.78 -0.84
CA LYS A 82 -22.16 15.92 -1.94
C LYS A 82 -23.23 14.93 -1.48
N ARG A 83 -23.74 15.08 -0.26
CA ARG A 83 -24.78 14.22 0.35
C ARG A 83 -25.92 13.87 -0.63
N ASP A 84 -26.50 14.88 -1.26
CA ASP A 84 -27.66 14.75 -2.15
C ASP A 84 -27.27 14.66 -3.64
N THR A 85 -25.99 14.43 -3.95
CA THR A 85 -25.51 14.25 -5.33
C THR A 85 -25.64 12.78 -5.75
N LEU A 86 -26.20 12.54 -6.93
CA LEU A 86 -26.27 11.20 -7.53
C LEU A 86 -24.86 10.65 -7.80
N THR A 87 -24.63 9.36 -7.52
CA THR A 87 -23.31 8.75 -7.64
C THR A 87 -22.75 8.81 -9.07
N LYS A 88 -23.60 8.82 -10.10
CA LYS A 88 -23.16 8.99 -11.51
C LYS A 88 -22.44 10.31 -11.79
N HIS A 89 -22.64 11.33 -10.96
CA HIS A 89 -22.00 12.63 -11.07
C HIS A 89 -20.74 12.77 -10.19
N LEU A 90 -20.36 11.72 -9.45
CA LEU A 90 -19.13 11.67 -8.68
C LEU A 90 -17.92 11.30 -9.56
N SER A 91 -16.75 11.85 -9.24
CA SER A 91 -15.48 11.40 -9.80
C SER A 91 -15.15 9.98 -9.33
N GLY A 92 -14.17 9.31 -9.97
CA GLY A 92 -13.72 7.97 -9.55
C GLY A 92 -13.27 7.95 -8.09
N GLY A 93 -12.43 8.90 -7.68
CA GLY A 93 -12.00 9.03 -6.28
C GLY A 93 -13.14 9.29 -5.30
N MET A 94 -14.13 10.11 -5.67
CA MET A 94 -15.32 10.34 -4.82
C MET A 94 -16.16 9.08 -4.67
N LYS A 95 -16.36 8.31 -5.75
CA LYS A 95 -17.03 6.99 -5.69
C LYS A 95 -16.28 6.05 -4.76
N ARG A 96 -14.96 6.00 -4.89
CA ARG A 96 -14.11 5.14 -4.06
C ARG A 96 -14.25 5.44 -2.58
N ARG A 97 -14.17 6.72 -2.22
CA ARG A 97 -14.38 7.17 -0.84
C ARG A 97 -15.77 6.80 -0.33
N LEU A 98 -16.81 6.98 -1.14
CA LEU A 98 -18.18 6.57 -0.77
C LEU A 98 -18.31 5.05 -0.56
N GLU A 99 -17.63 4.22 -1.33
CA GLU A 99 -17.62 2.76 -1.12
C GLU A 99 -16.99 2.37 0.21
N ILE A 100 -15.93 3.07 0.63
CA ILE A 100 -15.31 2.82 1.92
C ILE A 100 -16.23 3.26 3.06
N ALA A 101 -16.86 4.44 2.94
CA ALA A 101 -17.92 4.84 3.87
C ALA A 101 -19.02 3.76 3.96
N ARG A 102 -19.47 3.22 2.83
CA ARG A 102 -20.44 2.13 2.79
C ARG A 102 -19.93 0.89 3.54
N GLY A 103 -18.68 0.48 3.31
CA GLY A 103 -18.04 -0.63 4.00
C GLY A 103 -17.94 -0.46 5.52
N LEU A 104 -17.93 0.78 6.01
CA LEU A 104 -17.80 1.13 7.42
C LEU A 104 -19.12 1.44 8.14
N MET A 105 -20.24 1.43 7.41
CA MET A 105 -21.58 1.64 7.96
C MET A 105 -21.87 0.71 9.13
N THR A 106 -21.43 -0.54 9.05
CA THR A 106 -21.72 -1.60 10.03
C THR A 106 -20.70 -1.70 11.17
N ARG A 107 -19.73 -0.76 11.25
CA ARG A 107 -18.59 -0.82 12.19
C ARG A 107 -17.92 -2.21 12.18
N PRO A 108 -17.42 -2.65 11.02
CA PRO A 108 -16.83 -3.97 10.90
C PRO A 108 -15.60 -4.10 11.79
N ARG A 109 -15.32 -5.32 12.26
CA ARG A 109 -14.06 -5.61 12.95
C ARG A 109 -12.89 -5.66 11.97
N VAL A 110 -13.16 -6.07 10.73
CA VAL A 110 -12.17 -6.15 9.65
C VAL A 110 -12.72 -5.51 8.38
N LEU A 111 -12.00 -4.55 7.81
CA LEU A 111 -12.29 -3.96 6.52
C LEU A 111 -11.36 -4.55 5.45
N PHE A 112 -11.93 -5.18 4.43
CA PHE A 112 -11.22 -5.68 3.27
C PHE A 112 -11.23 -4.64 2.15
N LEU A 113 -10.05 -4.27 1.67
CA LEU A 113 -9.85 -3.30 0.59
C LEU A 113 -9.10 -3.97 -0.57
N ASP A 114 -9.74 -4.07 -1.72
CA ASP A 114 -9.14 -4.65 -2.92
C ASP A 114 -8.63 -3.55 -3.85
N GLU A 115 -7.31 -3.37 -3.89
CA GLU A 115 -6.63 -2.30 -4.62
C GLU A 115 -7.31 -0.93 -4.42
N PRO A 116 -7.31 -0.39 -3.18
CA PRO A 116 -8.13 0.78 -2.84
C PRO A 116 -7.82 2.02 -3.66
N THR A 117 -6.61 2.14 -4.20
CA THR A 117 -6.13 3.35 -4.87
C THR A 117 -5.82 3.19 -6.36
N ILE A 118 -6.16 2.04 -6.96
CA ILE A 118 -5.96 1.84 -8.39
C ILE A 118 -6.71 2.91 -9.21
N GLY A 119 -6.01 3.48 -10.19
CA GLY A 119 -6.57 4.48 -11.11
C GLY A 119 -6.83 5.85 -10.49
N LEU A 120 -6.39 6.10 -9.25
CA LEU A 120 -6.44 7.42 -8.62
C LEU A 120 -5.18 8.23 -8.96
N ASP A 121 -5.33 9.54 -9.10
CA ASP A 121 -4.19 10.44 -9.21
C ASP A 121 -3.40 10.51 -7.87
N PRO A 122 -2.13 10.95 -7.88
CA PRO A 122 -1.30 10.95 -6.68
C PRO A 122 -1.87 11.72 -5.49
N GLN A 123 -2.60 12.81 -5.72
CA GLN A 123 -3.17 13.61 -4.64
C GLN A 123 -4.37 12.90 -4.01
N THR A 124 -5.26 12.35 -4.83
CA THR A 124 -6.41 11.58 -4.34
C THR A 124 -5.97 10.31 -3.62
N ARG A 125 -4.90 9.65 -4.10
CA ARG A 125 -4.31 8.47 -3.45
C ARG A 125 -3.81 8.78 -2.04
N ARG A 126 -3.05 9.87 -1.84
CA ARG A 126 -2.59 10.27 -0.49
C ARG A 126 -3.74 10.54 0.46
N ARG A 127 -4.77 11.26 0.01
CA ARG A 127 -5.98 11.48 0.84
C ARG A 127 -6.69 10.18 1.20
N MET A 128 -6.67 9.19 0.29
CA MET A 128 -7.21 7.87 0.58
C MET A 128 -6.40 7.15 1.65
N TRP A 129 -5.08 7.28 1.63
CA TRP A 129 -4.21 6.71 2.65
C TRP A 129 -4.48 7.31 4.02
N ASP A 130 -4.54 8.65 4.12
CA ASP A 130 -4.87 9.36 5.37
C ASP A 130 -6.21 8.86 5.95
N TYR A 131 -7.19 8.60 5.07
CA TYR A 131 -8.48 8.05 5.47
C TYR A 131 -8.39 6.61 5.99
N ILE A 132 -7.66 5.74 5.29
CA ILE A 132 -7.46 4.35 5.68
C ILE A 132 -6.76 4.28 7.04
N GLU A 133 -5.75 5.13 7.25
CA GLU A 133 -5.02 5.25 8.51
C GLU A 133 -5.95 5.69 9.65
N ALA A 134 -6.75 6.74 9.46
CA ALA A 134 -7.72 7.20 10.47
C ALA A 134 -8.73 6.10 10.86
N VAL A 135 -9.21 5.32 9.90
CA VAL A 135 -10.11 4.18 10.16
C VAL A 135 -9.42 3.06 10.95
N ASN A 136 -8.13 2.84 10.69
CA ASN A 136 -7.34 1.87 11.44
C ASN A 136 -7.12 2.33 12.89
N GLU A 137 -6.80 3.61 13.10
CA GLU A 137 -6.64 4.22 14.43
C GLU A 137 -7.91 4.16 15.29
N GLU A 138 -9.10 4.19 14.67
CA GLU A 138 -10.38 3.96 15.35
C GLU A 138 -10.58 2.51 15.85
N GLY A 139 -9.66 1.60 15.53
CA GLY A 139 -9.65 0.21 15.98
C GLY A 139 -10.17 -0.81 14.96
N THR A 140 -10.39 -0.39 13.71
CA THR A 140 -10.77 -1.32 12.63
C THR A 140 -9.52 -2.00 12.08
N THR A 141 -9.49 -3.33 12.04
CA THR A 141 -8.40 -4.05 11.35
C THR A 141 -8.56 -3.90 9.84
N ILE A 142 -7.51 -3.52 9.12
CA ILE A 142 -7.57 -3.37 7.67
C ILE A 142 -6.77 -4.49 7.01
N PHE A 143 -7.40 -5.17 6.06
CA PHE A 143 -6.76 -6.12 5.16
C PHE A 143 -6.83 -5.52 3.76
N LEU A 144 -5.68 -5.16 3.19
CA LEU A 144 -5.62 -4.60 1.85
C LEU A 144 -4.78 -5.45 0.92
N THR A 145 -5.17 -5.49 -0.36
CA THR A 145 -4.37 -6.00 -1.47
C THR A 145 -3.93 -4.83 -2.33
N THR A 146 -2.68 -4.85 -2.78
CA THR A 146 -2.14 -3.80 -3.64
C THR A 146 -0.95 -4.32 -4.43
N HIS A 147 -0.77 -3.82 -5.64
CA HIS A 147 0.47 -3.95 -6.41
C HIS A 147 1.37 -2.71 -6.26
N TYR A 148 0.93 -1.69 -5.52
CA TYR A 148 1.72 -0.50 -5.24
C TYR A 148 2.57 -0.70 -3.98
N MET A 149 3.88 -0.80 -4.19
CA MET A 149 4.84 -1.06 -3.11
C MET A 149 4.92 0.10 -2.11
N ASP A 150 4.71 1.34 -2.57
CA ASP A 150 4.63 2.53 -1.71
C ASP A 150 3.37 2.52 -0.82
N GLU A 151 2.25 2.01 -1.32
CA GLU A 151 1.01 1.83 -0.54
C GLU A 151 1.19 0.77 0.56
N ALA A 152 1.76 -0.39 0.20
CA ALA A 152 2.01 -1.46 1.15
C ALA A 152 2.92 -0.99 2.30
N ASP A 153 3.99 -0.27 1.96
CA ASP A 153 4.98 0.24 2.89
C ASP A 153 4.45 1.37 3.79
N GLN A 154 3.54 2.22 3.28
CA GLN A 154 2.98 3.33 4.05
C GLN A 154 1.84 2.89 4.99
N LEU A 155 0.98 1.97 4.56
CA LEU A 155 -0.28 1.66 5.27
C LEU A 155 -0.24 0.41 6.14
N SER A 156 0.77 -0.45 6.00
CA SER A 156 0.73 -1.78 6.58
C SER A 156 1.72 -1.95 7.73
N ASP A 157 1.22 -2.36 8.90
CA ASP A 157 2.07 -2.84 9.99
C ASP A 157 2.83 -4.12 9.60
N ARG A 158 2.21 -4.95 8.75
CA ARG A 158 2.77 -6.23 8.30
C ARG A 158 2.42 -6.47 6.84
N ILE A 159 3.45 -6.77 6.05
CA ILE A 159 3.37 -6.99 4.61
C ILE A 159 3.63 -8.47 4.34
N SER A 160 2.84 -9.07 3.44
CA SER A 160 3.07 -10.42 2.92
C SER A 160 3.19 -10.33 1.41
N ILE A 161 4.35 -10.69 0.88
CA ILE A 161 4.59 -10.73 -0.57
C ILE A 161 4.11 -12.07 -1.08
N ILE A 162 3.24 -12.04 -2.10
CA ILE A 162 2.68 -13.23 -2.72
C ILE A 162 3.16 -13.29 -4.17
N ASP A 163 3.72 -14.43 -4.58
CA ASP A 163 4.02 -14.72 -5.99
C ASP A 163 3.59 -16.17 -6.30
N HIS A 164 3.03 -16.38 -7.49
CA HIS A 164 2.52 -17.68 -7.93
C HIS A 164 1.60 -18.43 -6.95
N GLY A 165 0.88 -17.69 -6.10
CA GLY A 165 -0.06 -18.26 -5.12
C GLY A 165 0.55 -18.62 -3.77
N GLU A 166 1.85 -18.36 -3.58
CA GLU A 166 2.57 -18.65 -2.33
C GLU A 166 3.05 -17.36 -1.67
N ILE A 167 3.05 -17.34 -0.33
CA ILE A 167 3.65 -16.25 0.44
C ILE A 167 5.17 -16.49 0.47
N ILE A 168 5.90 -15.67 -0.26
CA ILE A 168 7.37 -15.80 -0.39
C ILE A 168 8.12 -15.03 0.70
N ALA A 169 7.51 -13.98 1.26
CA ALA A 169 8.08 -13.19 2.33
C ALA A 169 7.01 -12.58 3.22
N THR A 170 7.31 -12.41 4.51
CA THR A 170 6.47 -11.70 5.46
C THR A 170 7.34 -10.94 6.46
N GLY A 171 6.91 -9.73 6.80
CA GLY A 171 7.57 -8.87 7.80
C GLY A 171 6.98 -7.46 7.80
N THR A 172 7.51 -6.60 8.65
CA THR A 172 7.30 -5.15 8.54
C THR A 172 8.02 -4.59 7.31
N GLY A 173 7.64 -3.40 6.83
CA GLY A 173 8.34 -2.75 5.72
C GLY A 173 9.84 -2.58 6.00
N TRP A 174 10.20 -2.25 7.24
CA TRP A 174 11.59 -2.14 7.69
C TRP A 174 12.34 -3.48 7.67
N GLU A 175 11.73 -4.55 8.18
CA GLU A 175 12.35 -5.89 8.18
C GLU A 175 12.60 -6.40 6.77
N LEU A 176 11.62 -6.21 5.86
CA LEU A 176 11.73 -6.67 4.49
C LEU A 176 12.83 -5.92 3.72
N LYS A 177 12.94 -4.60 3.89
CA LYS A 177 14.03 -3.80 3.29
C LYS A 177 15.40 -4.18 3.81
N ASN A 178 15.52 -4.43 5.11
CA ASN A 178 16.79 -4.83 5.71
C ASN A 178 17.24 -6.25 5.34
N ARG A 179 16.30 -7.15 5.03
CA ARG A 179 16.64 -8.51 4.56
C ARG A 179 17.35 -8.49 3.20
N LEU A 180 17.14 -7.47 2.38
CA LEU A 180 17.88 -7.31 1.12
C LEU A 180 19.38 -7.09 1.38
N GLY A 181 19.73 -6.36 2.45
CA GLY A 181 21.13 -6.09 2.79
C GLY A 181 21.86 -5.31 1.70
N GLU A 182 21.19 -4.35 1.06
CA GLU A 182 21.73 -3.52 -0.02
C GLU A 182 21.54 -2.03 0.29
N ASP A 183 21.84 -1.63 1.53
CA ASP A 183 21.79 -0.23 1.92
C ASP A 183 22.89 0.54 1.18
N VAL A 184 22.53 1.71 0.65
CA VAL A 184 23.39 2.54 -0.18
C VAL A 184 23.80 3.78 0.60
N ILE A 185 25.10 3.96 0.87
CA ILE A 185 25.64 5.12 1.55
C ILE A 185 26.38 5.99 0.53
N TYR A 186 25.83 7.17 0.23
CA TYR A 186 26.51 8.21 -0.53
C TYR A 186 27.34 9.07 0.40
N MET A 187 28.60 9.31 0.06
CA MET A 187 29.49 10.22 0.80
C MET A 187 30.32 11.10 -0.11
N GLU A 188 30.57 12.31 0.37
CA GLU A 188 31.58 13.23 -0.15
C GLU A 188 32.57 13.53 0.98
N THR A 189 33.85 13.43 0.68
CA THR A 189 34.92 13.61 1.66
C THR A 189 35.99 14.55 1.13
N SER A 190 36.88 15.02 2.01
CA SER A 190 38.06 15.79 1.62
C SER A 190 39.00 15.02 0.71
N GLU A 191 39.03 13.68 0.82
CA GLU A 191 39.93 12.79 0.08
C GLU A 191 39.18 11.51 -0.34
N ASN A 192 38.35 11.60 -1.38
CA ASN A 192 37.50 10.49 -1.83
C ASN A 192 38.29 9.22 -2.17
N GLY A 193 39.46 9.34 -2.78
CA GLY A 193 40.31 8.16 -3.10
C GLY A 193 40.69 7.37 -1.85
N ARG A 194 41.20 8.06 -0.82
CA ARG A 194 41.59 7.47 0.45
C ARG A 194 40.38 6.90 1.21
N ALA A 195 39.25 7.59 1.17
CA ALA A 195 38.02 7.12 1.79
C ALA A 195 37.55 5.79 1.18
N LYS A 196 37.64 5.63 -0.15
CA LYS A 196 37.27 4.39 -0.85
C LYS A 196 38.17 3.22 -0.45
N GLU A 197 39.47 3.45 -0.30
CA GLU A 197 40.42 2.41 0.13
C GLU A 197 40.11 1.92 1.55
N ILE A 198 39.83 2.85 2.48
CA ILE A 198 39.47 2.53 3.86
C ILE A 198 38.18 1.69 3.90
N LEU A 199 37.14 2.12 3.18
CA LEU A 199 35.85 1.43 3.17
C LEU A 199 35.92 0.09 2.44
N GLY A 200 36.73 -0.02 1.39
CA GLY A 200 36.94 -1.29 0.69
C GLY A 200 37.63 -2.36 1.54
N ALA A 201 38.22 -1.99 2.68
CA ALA A 201 38.79 -2.93 3.64
C ALA A 201 37.79 -3.42 4.70
N MET A 202 36.58 -2.83 4.76
CA MET A 202 35.54 -3.25 5.70
C MET A 202 34.76 -4.43 5.15
N GLU A 203 34.61 -5.50 5.94
CA GLU A 203 33.83 -6.70 5.56
C GLU A 203 32.35 -6.38 5.31
N GLU A 204 31.85 -5.33 5.95
CA GLU A 204 30.46 -4.90 5.81
C GLU A 204 30.18 -4.11 4.52
N VAL A 205 31.23 -3.71 3.79
CA VAL A 205 31.13 -2.96 2.54
C VAL A 205 31.33 -3.91 1.36
N THR A 206 30.26 -4.14 0.60
CA THR A 206 30.25 -5.06 -0.54
C THR A 206 30.90 -4.44 -1.77
N GLU A 207 30.65 -3.15 -2.01
CA GLU A 207 31.12 -2.47 -3.21
C GLU A 207 31.27 -0.96 -2.97
N VAL A 208 32.29 -0.33 -3.57
CA VAL A 208 32.44 1.13 -3.56
C VAL A 208 32.60 1.67 -4.98
N LYS A 209 31.62 2.46 -5.43
CA LYS A 209 31.55 3.06 -6.77
C LYS A 209 31.81 4.56 -6.72
N GLU A 210 32.64 5.07 -7.63
CA GLU A 210 32.91 6.51 -7.74
C GLU A 210 31.76 7.25 -8.43
N LYS A 211 31.54 8.51 -8.02
CA LYS A 211 30.61 9.45 -8.63
C LYS A 211 31.30 10.79 -8.83
N THR A 212 30.72 11.67 -9.63
CA THR A 212 31.32 12.96 -10.02
C THR A 212 31.78 13.82 -8.84
N ASN A 213 31.03 13.82 -7.72
CA ASN A 213 31.33 14.65 -6.54
C ASN A 213 31.66 13.84 -5.28
N GLY A 214 31.73 12.51 -5.36
CA GLY A 214 31.76 11.64 -4.18
C GLY A 214 31.88 10.17 -4.54
N PHE A 215 31.41 9.31 -3.66
CA PHE A 215 31.33 7.88 -3.90
C PHE A 215 30.09 7.28 -3.21
N VAL A 216 29.75 6.08 -3.65
CA VAL A 216 28.65 5.28 -3.14
C VAL A 216 29.22 3.98 -2.61
N ALA A 217 28.96 3.66 -1.35
CA ALA A 217 29.26 2.37 -0.74
C ALA A 217 27.96 1.56 -0.61
N LEU A 218 27.96 0.34 -1.14
CA LEU A 218 26.92 -0.66 -0.91
C LEU A 218 27.33 -1.48 0.31
N VAL A 219 26.41 -1.64 1.28
CA VAL A 219 26.69 -2.36 2.53
C VAL A 219 25.75 -3.54 2.72
N ASN A 220 26.29 -4.64 3.27
CA ASN A 220 25.58 -5.92 3.45
C ASN A 220 24.79 -6.03 4.77
N GLN A 221 24.67 -4.94 5.52
CA GLN A 221 23.97 -4.85 6.80
C GLN A 221 23.13 -3.58 6.87
N ASP A 222 22.40 -3.38 7.98
CA ASP A 222 21.64 -2.14 8.23
C ASP A 222 22.58 -0.92 8.24
N GLY A 223 22.54 -0.16 7.15
CA GLY A 223 23.36 1.02 6.93
C GLY A 223 23.13 2.08 7.99
N THR A 224 21.95 2.12 8.63
CA THR A 224 21.66 3.04 9.74
C THR A 224 22.54 2.77 10.95
N ARG A 225 22.84 1.49 11.21
CA ARG A 225 23.68 1.05 12.33
C ARG A 225 25.16 1.06 11.97
N LEU A 226 25.48 0.81 10.70
CA LEU A 226 26.85 0.80 10.21
C LEU A 226 27.41 2.22 9.99
N LEU A 227 26.55 3.20 9.69
CA LEU A 227 26.96 4.56 9.36
C LEU A 227 27.86 5.21 10.43
N PRO A 228 27.55 5.15 11.74
CA PRO A 228 28.43 5.69 12.77
C PRO A 228 29.84 5.07 12.74
N LYS A 229 29.94 3.74 12.57
CA LYS A 229 31.22 3.02 12.48
C LYS A 229 32.04 3.50 11.27
N ILE A 230 31.39 3.61 10.10
CA ILE A 230 31.99 4.16 8.88
C ILE A 230 32.51 5.59 9.11
N MET A 231 31.72 6.43 9.78
CA MET A 231 32.09 7.82 10.03
C MET A 231 33.31 7.94 10.96
N ASP A 232 33.35 7.12 12.01
CA ASP A 232 34.46 7.09 12.96
C ASP A 232 35.74 6.56 12.32
N GLU A 233 35.64 5.53 11.47
CA GLU A 233 36.78 4.95 10.75
C GLU A 233 37.45 5.97 9.83
N LEU A 234 36.65 6.71 9.04
CA LEU A 234 37.15 7.77 8.16
C LEU A 234 37.80 8.92 8.94
N ARG A 235 37.16 9.35 10.03
CA ARG A 235 37.71 10.41 10.90
C ARG A 235 39.01 9.97 11.58
N GLY A 236 39.10 8.72 12.03
CA GLY A 236 40.32 8.14 12.62
C GLY A 236 41.51 8.19 11.66
N HIS A 237 41.26 8.11 10.36
CA HIS A 237 42.26 8.24 9.30
C HIS A 237 42.49 9.67 8.80
N GLY A 238 41.89 10.67 9.45
CA GLY A 238 42.02 12.09 9.11
C GLY A 238 41.20 12.53 7.90
N VAL A 239 40.29 11.68 7.40
CA VAL A 239 39.41 12.01 6.27
C VAL A 239 38.21 12.81 6.79
N ARG A 240 38.05 14.04 6.32
CA ARG A 240 36.91 14.89 6.70
C ARG A 240 35.70 14.56 5.82
N ILE A 241 34.58 14.25 6.45
CA ILE A 241 33.29 14.01 5.78
C ILE A 241 32.62 15.36 5.52
N LEU A 242 32.23 15.61 4.27
CA LEU A 242 31.55 16.82 3.81
C LEU A 242 30.04 16.59 3.73
N THR A 243 29.65 15.48 3.10
CA THR A 243 28.26 15.11 2.85
C THR A 243 28.09 13.63 3.13
N VAL A 244 26.95 13.25 3.70
CA VAL A 244 26.57 11.85 3.92
C VAL A 244 25.07 11.69 3.70
N ASN A 245 24.69 10.65 2.95
CA ASN A 245 23.29 10.29 2.72
C ASN A 245 23.16 8.77 2.72
N LEU A 246 22.26 8.25 3.55
CA LEU A 246 21.88 6.84 3.56
C LEU A 246 20.58 6.70 2.79
N LYS A 247 20.59 5.83 1.78
CA LYS A 247 19.39 5.40 1.05
C LYS A 247 19.18 3.91 1.31
N LYS A 248 18.05 3.59 1.93
CA LYS A 248 17.58 2.21 2.05
C LYS A 248 16.95 1.74 0.73
N PRO A 249 16.94 0.42 0.47
CA PRO A 249 16.13 -0.17 -0.58
C PRO A 249 14.66 0.25 -0.45
N SER A 250 14.05 0.48 -1.61
CA SER A 250 12.60 0.65 -1.71
C SER A 250 11.90 -0.71 -1.56
N MET A 251 10.60 -0.68 -1.32
CA MET A 251 9.79 -1.91 -1.32
C MET A 251 9.72 -2.53 -2.73
N ASP A 252 9.89 -1.74 -3.78
CA ASP A 252 10.06 -2.25 -5.16
C ASP A 252 11.33 -3.10 -5.30
N ASP A 253 12.46 -2.66 -4.75
CA ASP A 253 13.73 -3.41 -4.77
C ASP A 253 13.57 -4.75 -4.04
N VAL A 254 12.89 -4.72 -2.89
CA VAL A 254 12.54 -5.91 -2.10
C VAL A 254 11.69 -6.89 -2.93
N PHE A 255 10.66 -6.38 -3.61
CA PHE A 255 9.78 -7.21 -4.43
C PHE A 255 10.53 -7.86 -5.59
N VAL A 256 11.38 -7.11 -6.29
CA VAL A 256 12.26 -7.62 -7.37
C VAL A 256 13.18 -8.73 -6.88
N HIS A 257 13.79 -8.53 -5.71
CA HIS A 257 14.67 -9.53 -5.10
C HIS A 257 13.95 -10.83 -4.77
N PHE A 258 12.80 -10.75 -4.09
CA PHE A 258 12.06 -11.96 -3.66
C PHE A 258 11.40 -12.69 -4.83
N THR A 259 10.96 -11.98 -5.87
CA THR A 259 10.33 -12.60 -7.05
C THR A 259 11.34 -13.01 -8.13
N GLY A 260 12.62 -12.62 -8.02
CA GLY A 260 13.67 -12.92 -9.00
C GLY A 260 13.43 -12.28 -10.38
N ARG A 261 12.56 -11.27 -10.46
CA ARG A 261 12.19 -10.60 -11.71
C ARG A 261 12.87 -9.25 -11.78
N GLU A 262 13.89 -9.11 -12.64
CA GLU A 262 14.25 -7.79 -13.17
C GLU A 262 12.97 -7.06 -13.59
N LEU A 263 12.83 -5.80 -13.15
CA LEU A 263 11.71 -4.90 -13.46
C LEU A 263 11.28 -5.08 -14.91
N ARG A 264 10.20 -5.84 -15.14
CA ARG A 264 9.53 -5.82 -16.44
C ARG A 264 8.98 -4.42 -16.59
N GLU A 265 9.63 -3.65 -17.47
CA GLU A 265 9.07 -2.42 -18.01
C GLU A 265 7.63 -2.70 -18.43
N GLU A 266 6.66 -2.12 -17.73
CA GLU A 266 5.35 -1.81 -18.32
C GLU A 266 5.57 -0.72 -19.37
N ARG A 267 6.19 -1.11 -20.49
CA ARG A 267 6.09 -0.37 -21.74
C ARG A 267 4.66 -0.54 -22.21
N ALA A 268 3.86 0.48 -21.90
CA ALA A 268 2.57 0.79 -22.49
C ALA A 268 2.30 0.04 -23.80
N GLU A 269 1.45 -1.00 -23.73
CA GLU A 269 0.67 -1.42 -24.88
C GLU A 269 -0.30 -0.29 -25.19
N ARG A 270 0.16 0.67 -26.00
CA ARG A 270 -0.72 1.56 -26.75
C ARG A 270 -1.58 0.67 -27.64
N PRO A 271 -2.91 0.73 -27.56
CA PRO A 271 -3.74 0.19 -28.63
C PRO A 271 -3.33 0.88 -29.93
N SER A 272 -2.86 0.09 -30.89
CA SER A 272 -2.63 0.55 -32.25
C SER A 272 -3.86 1.32 -32.75
N ALA A 273 -3.63 2.59 -33.07
CA ALA A 273 -4.61 3.46 -33.68
C ALA A 273 -4.94 2.94 -35.09
N ALA A 274 -6.01 2.16 -35.20
CA ALA A 274 -6.66 1.91 -36.48
C ALA A 274 -7.44 3.17 -36.90
N HIS A 275 -6.76 4.13 -37.54
CA HIS A 275 -7.44 5.21 -38.26
C HIS A 275 -7.78 4.78 -39.69
N SER A 276 -9.09 4.59 -39.87
CA SER A 276 -9.90 5.05 -41.01
C SER A 276 -9.60 4.54 -42.42
N ARG A 277 -10.63 3.95 -43.03
CA ARG A 277 -11.25 4.58 -44.22
C ARG A 277 -12.71 4.16 -44.38
N ALA A 278 -13.57 5.15 -44.29
CA ALA A 278 -14.95 5.11 -44.73
C ALA A 278 -15.02 4.95 -46.25
N THR A 279 -16.00 4.18 -46.75
CA THR A 279 -16.64 4.51 -48.02
C THR A 279 -18.10 4.07 -48.04
N ARG A 280 -18.94 5.07 -48.29
CA ARG A 280 -20.35 5.06 -48.66
C ARG A 280 -20.75 3.89 -49.59
N ARG A 281 -21.86 3.21 -49.27
CA ARG A 281 -23.15 3.29 -49.98
C ARG A 281 -24.20 2.49 -49.23
#